data_AF-A0A0R1TKB8-F1
#
_entry.id   AF-A0A0R1TKB8-F1
#
_cell.length_a   1.000
_cell.length_b   1.000
_cell.length_c   1.000
_cell.angle_alpha   90.00
_cell.angle_beta   90.00
_cell.angle_gamma   90.00
#
_symmetry.space_group_name_H-M   'P 1'
#
loop_
_entity.id
_entity.type
_entity.pdbx_description
1 polymer ?
#
loop_
_entity_poly.entity_id
_entity_poly.type
_entity_poly.pdbx_seq_one_letter_code
_entity_poly.pdbx_strand_id
1 'polypeptide(L)'
;MMNLKVRMKNPVFVVQLILSILTPILGYAGISAQELTSWQTLGTVLMEAIGNPYVLSLVAVSLWNALNDPTTHGLSDSKQALEYVQPKKDVK
;
A
#
# COMPACT_ATOMS: atom_id res chain seq x y z
N MET A 1 9.35 -7.64 -13.85
CA MET A 1 9.53 -7.63 -12.38
C MET A 1 9.52 -6.18 -11.94
N MET A 2 8.97 -5.84 -10.77
CA MET A 2 8.81 -4.45 -10.34
C MET A 2 9.99 -4.01 -9.46
N ASN A 3 10.47 -2.78 -9.62
CA ASN A 3 11.57 -2.22 -8.83
C ASN A 3 11.08 -1.68 -7.48
N LEU A 4 10.54 -2.58 -6.66
CA LEU A 4 10.03 -2.27 -5.31
C LEU A 4 11.08 -1.61 -4.42
N LYS A 5 12.37 -1.96 -4.58
CA LYS A 5 13.47 -1.37 -3.81
C LYS A 5 13.57 0.14 -4.01
N VAL A 6 13.36 0.63 -5.23
CA VAL A 6 13.36 2.07 -5.51
C VAL A 6 12.08 2.73 -5.01
N ARG A 7 10.93 2.07 -5.20
CA ARG A 7 9.64 2.61 -4.72
C ARG A 7 9.65 2.82 -3.21
N MET A 8 10.23 1.89 -2.43
CA MET A 8 10.38 2.02 -0.97
C MET A 8 11.29 3.19 -0.52
N LYS A 9 12.10 3.76 -1.41
CA LYS A 9 12.85 5.00 -1.12
C LYS A 9 12.00 6.27 -1.29
N ASN A 10 10.82 6.16 -1.89
CA ASN A 10 9.88 7.27 -2.02
C ASN A 10 8.94 7.30 -0.79
N PRO A 11 8.96 8.35 0.05
CA PRO A 11 8.10 8.44 1.21
C PRO A 11 6.60 8.41 0.85
N VAL A 12 6.22 8.94 -0.32
CA VAL A 12 4.83 8.91 -0.79
C VAL A 12 4.35 7.48 -1.03
N PHE A 13 5.20 6.63 -1.62
CA PHE A 13 4.87 5.23 -1.85
C PHE A 13 4.75 4.45 -0.54
N VAL A 14 5.63 4.73 0.44
CA VAL A 14 5.53 4.11 1.77
C VAL A 14 4.22 4.47 2.45
N VAL A 15 3.83 5.74 2.43
CA VAL A 15 2.55 6.20 2.98
C VAL A 15 1.37 5.55 2.23
N GLN A 16 1.45 5.49 0.89
CA GLN A 16 0.43 4.84 0.07
C GLN A 16 0.26 3.36 0.42
N LEU A 17 1.35 2.62 0.64
CA LEU A 17 1.30 1.23 1.08
C LEU A 17 0.64 1.09 2.45
N ILE A 18 1.02 1.92 3.41
CA ILE A 18 0.41 1.92 4.76
C ILE A 18 -1.10 2.18 4.65
N LEU A 19 -1.51 3.20 3.90
CA LEU A 19 -2.92 3.53 3.69
C LEU A 19 -3.67 2.43 2.96
N SER A 20 -3.05 1.79 1.96
CA SER A 20 -3.69 0.69 1.23
C SER A 20 -4.03 -0.50 2.13
N ILE A 21 -3.32 -0.68 3.24
CA ILE A 21 -3.62 -1.70 4.25
C ILE A 21 -4.65 -1.19 5.25
N LEU A 22 -4.43 0.01 5.83
CA LEU A 22 -5.28 0.52 6.91
C LEU A 22 -6.68 0.90 6.44
N THR A 23 -6.82 1.57 5.30
CA THR A 23 -8.12 2.06 4.82
C THR A 23 -9.19 0.97 4.66
N PRO A 24 -8.94 -0.17 3.98
CA PRO A 24 -9.96 -1.22 3.87
C PRO A 24 -10.27 -1.88 5.22
N ILE A 25 -9.30 -1.99 6.12
CA ILE A 25 -9.50 -2.54 7.47
C ILE A 25 -10.43 -1.63 8.28
N LEU A 26 -10.15 -0.32 8.31
CA LEU A 26 -10.96 0.66 9.03
C LEU A 26 -12.36 0.79 8.43
N GLY A 27 -12.44 0.84 7.10
CA GLY A 27 -13.72 0.87 6.38
C GLY A 27 -14.58 -0.36 6.67
N TYR A 28 -13.98 -1.55 6.78
CA TYR A 28 -14.71 -2.76 7.16
C TYR A 28 -15.14 -2.78 8.63
N ALA A 29 -14.25 -2.35 9.53
CA ALA A 29 -14.54 -2.26 10.96
C ALA A 29 -15.58 -1.16 11.29
N GLY A 30 -15.87 -0.27 10.34
CA GLY A 30 -16.82 0.83 10.53
C GLY A 30 -16.31 1.92 11.47
N ILE A 31 -14.98 1.96 11.69
CA ILE A 31 -14.34 2.94 12.58
C ILE A 31 -13.61 4.01 11.76
N SER A 32 -13.59 5.22 12.28
CA SER A 32 -12.84 6.34 11.72
C SER A 32 -11.37 6.30 12.14
N ALA A 33 -10.50 6.98 11.39
CA ALA A 33 -9.08 7.09 11.75
C ALA A 33 -8.88 7.82 13.10
N GLN A 34 -9.82 8.67 13.50
CA GLN A 34 -9.80 9.39 14.77
C GLN A 34 -10.01 8.46 15.97
N GLU A 35 -10.56 7.27 15.77
CA GLU A 35 -10.77 6.28 16.83
C GLU A 35 -9.51 5.44 17.11
N LEU A 36 -8.51 5.47 16.21
CA LEU A 36 -7.20 4.84 16.40
C LEU A 36 -6.27 5.68 17.29
N THR A 37 -6.71 6.03 18.49
CA THR A 37 -5.94 6.87 19.43
C THR A 37 -4.94 6.10 20.28
N SER A 38 -5.01 4.77 20.29
CA SER A 38 -4.13 3.91 21.08
C SER A 38 -3.52 2.77 20.27
N TRP A 39 -2.30 2.37 20.62
CA TRP A 39 -1.64 1.19 20.05
C TRP A 39 -2.42 -0.11 20.31
N GLN A 40 -3.15 -0.17 21.43
CA GLN A 40 -4.00 -1.30 21.76
C GLN A 40 -5.15 -1.43 20.74
N THR A 41 -5.86 -0.32 20.47
CA THR A 41 -6.96 -0.28 19.49
C THR A 41 -6.45 -0.69 18.11
N LEU A 42 -5.32 -0.12 17.68
CA LEU A 42 -4.70 -0.46 16.40
C LEU A 42 -4.36 -1.96 16.32
N GLY A 43 -3.74 -2.51 17.37
CA GLY A 43 -3.38 -3.93 17.42
C GLY A 43 -4.58 -4.87 17.33
N THR A 44 -5.67 -4.56 18.05
CA THR A 44 -6.92 -5.34 18.01
C THR A 44 -7.50 -5.37 16.60
N VAL A 45 -7.65 -4.21 15.97
CA VAL A 45 -8.23 -4.07 14.64
C VAL A 45 -7.41 -4.81 13.57
N LEU A 46 -6.07 -4.77 13.69
CA LEU A 46 -5.19 -5.52 12.79
C LEU A 46 -5.32 -7.04 12.99
N MET A 47 -5.45 -7.52 14.23
CA MET A 47 -5.63 -8.96 14.49
C MET A 47 -6.98 -9.47 13.99
N GLU A 48 -8.05 -8.71 14.20
CA GLU A 48 -9.39 -9.03 13.67
C GLU A 48 -9.38 -9.10 12.14
N ALA A 49 -8.67 -8.18 11.48
CA ALA A 49 -8.50 -8.20 10.03
C ALA A 49 -7.79 -9.47 9.53
N ILE A 50 -6.76 -9.95 10.23
CA ILE A 50 -6.03 -11.18 9.87
C ILE A 50 -6.94 -12.41 9.99
N GLY A 51 -7.83 -12.44 10.98
CA GLY A 51 -8.79 -13.52 11.18
C GLY A 51 -9.93 -13.56 10.16
N ASN A 52 -10.04 -12.56 9.29
CA ASN A 52 -11.17 -12.39 8.39
C ASN A 52 -10.74 -12.47 6.91
N PRO A 53 -11.04 -13.59 6.20
CA PRO A 53 -10.60 -13.78 4.82
C PRO A 53 -11.21 -12.75 3.85
N TYR A 54 -12.40 -12.22 4.14
CA TYR A 54 -12.99 -11.15 3.34
C TYR A 54 -12.18 -9.85 3.48
N VAL A 55 -11.81 -9.46 4.70
CA VAL A 55 -10.97 -8.27 4.92
C VAL A 55 -9.60 -8.42 4.27
N LEU A 56 -8.99 -9.62 4.38
CA LEU A 56 -7.73 -9.92 3.70
C LEU A 56 -7.85 -9.75 2.18
N SER A 57 -8.98 -10.14 1.58
CA SER A 57 -9.22 -9.95 0.15
C SER A 57 -9.31 -8.45 -0.22
N LEU A 58 -9.95 -7.62 0.62
CA LEU A 58 -10.02 -6.18 0.42
C LEU A 58 -8.64 -5.53 0.51
N VAL A 59 -7.83 -5.94 1.49
CA VAL A 59 -6.42 -5.50 1.62
C VAL A 59 -5.62 -5.91 0.39
N ALA A 60 -5.79 -7.13 -0.11
CA ALA A 60 -5.09 -7.61 -1.30
C ALA A 60 -5.44 -6.79 -2.56
N VAL A 61 -6.72 -6.48 -2.77
CA VAL A 61 -7.19 -5.63 -3.88
C VAL A 61 -6.64 -4.20 -3.74
N SER A 62 -6.64 -3.66 -2.53
CA SER A 62 -6.10 -2.33 -2.27
C SER A 62 -4.59 -2.25 -2.52
N LEU A 63 -3.83 -3.26 -2.10
CA LEU A 63 -2.40 -3.40 -2.40
C LEU A 63 -2.16 -3.55 -3.89
N TRP A 64 -2.97 -4.34 -4.60
CA TRP A 64 -2.89 -4.44 -6.06
C TRP A 64 -3.04 -3.07 -6.71
N ASN A 65 -4.03 -2.26 -6.29
CA ASN A 65 -4.22 -0.91 -6.82
C ASN A 65 -3.05 0.04 -6.49
N ALA A 66 -2.43 -0.10 -5.32
CA ALA A 66 -1.27 0.70 -4.94
C ALA A 66 0.01 0.32 -5.72
N LEU A 67 0.10 -0.93 -6.15
CA LEU A 67 1.27 -1.47 -6.84
C LEU A 67 1.16 -1.33 -8.37
N ASN A 68 -0.04 -1.56 -8.92
CA ASN A 68 -0.28 -1.59 -10.34
C ASN A 68 -0.17 -0.19 -10.96
N ASP A 69 0.64 -0.08 -12.02
CA ASP A 69 0.78 1.14 -12.80
C ASP A 69 0.16 0.93 -14.19
N PRO A 70 -1.04 1.50 -14.46
CA PRO A 70 -1.74 1.30 -15.74
C PRO A 70 -1.03 1.97 -16.93
N THR A 71 0.03 2.74 -16.69
CA THR A 71 0.85 3.36 -17.75
C THR A 71 1.98 2.44 -18.24
N THR A 72 2.17 1.29 -17.58
CA THR A 72 3.18 0.29 -17.94
C THR A 72 2.55 -0.93 -18.58
N HIS A 73 3.27 -1.59 -19.47
CA HIS A 73 2.78 -2.80 -20.13
C HIS A 73 2.85 -4.00 -19.17
N GLY A 74 1.69 -4.39 -18.63
CA GLY A 74 1.55 -5.52 -17.70
C GLY A 74 1.91 -5.17 -16.26
N LEU A 75 2.13 -6.18 -15.42
CA LEU A 75 2.38 -6.01 -13.98
C LEU A 75 3.85 -5.68 -13.65
N SER A 76 4.55 -5.04 -14.57
CA SER A 76 5.98 -4.78 -14.47
C SER A 76 6.27 -3.32 -14.73
N ASP A 77 7.23 -2.78 -14.00
CA ASP A 77 7.80 -1.48 -14.31
C ASP A 77 8.40 -1.45 -15.73
N SER A 78 8.45 -0.25 -16.31
CA SER A 78 9.15 -0.02 -17.58
C SER A 78 10.63 -0.40 -17.48
N LYS A 79 11.24 -0.74 -18.62
CA LYS A 79 12.69 -1.07 -18.68
C LYS A 79 13.55 0.03 -18.06
N GLN A 80 13.20 1.28 -18.30
CA GLN A 80 13.89 2.43 -17.75
C GLN A 80 13.77 2.49 -16.21
N ALA A 81 12.59 2.23 -15.66
CA ALA A 81 12.38 2.25 -14.21
C ALA A 81 13.11 1.12 -13.48
N LEU A 82 13.38 0.01 -14.17
CA LEU A 82 14.16 -1.11 -13.63
C LEU A 82 15.65 -0.77 -13.46
N GLU A 83 16.18 0.19 -14.22
CA GLU A 83 17.57 0.65 -14.13
C GLU A 83 17.80 1.66 -13.00
N TYR A 84 16.73 2.17 -12.39
CA TYR A 84 16.85 3.17 -11.33
C TYR A 84 17.45 2.59 -10.05
N VAL A 85 18.30 3.40 -9.41
CA VAL A 85 18.83 3.14 -8.06
C VAL A 85 18.16 4.05 -7.02
N GLN A 86 17.57 5.16 -7.46
CA GLN A 86 16.80 6.11 -6.66
C GLN A 86 15.58 6.61 -7.45
N PRO A 87 14.52 7.11 -6.78
CA PRO A 87 13.38 7.70 -7.48
C PRO A 87 13.84 8.78 -8.45
N LYS A 88 13.38 8.70 -9.70
CA LYS A 88 13.69 9.71 -10.72
C LYS A 88 13.20 11.06 -10.23
N LYS A 89 14.09 12.05 -10.24
CA LYS A 89 13.73 13.47 -10.08
C LYS A 89 13.49 14.04 -11.46
N ASP A 90 12.42 14.81 -11.63
CA ASP A 90 12.23 15.54 -12.86
C ASP A 90 13.36 16.55 -13.02
N VAL A 91 13.98 16.54 -14.20
CA VAL A 91 14.87 17.61 -14.62
C VAL A 91 13.96 18.74 -15.09
N LYS A 92 13.93 19.84 -14.34
CA LYS A 92 13.27 21.07 -14.79
C LYS A 92 14.06 21.71 -15.92
#